data_AF-A0A6G4RGY2-F1
#
_entry.id   AF-A0A6G4RGY2-F1
#
_cell.length_a   1.000
_cell.length_b   1.000
_cell.length_c   1.000
_cell.angle_alpha   90.00
_cell.angle_beta   90.00
_cell.angle_gamma   90.00
#
_symmetry.space_group_name_H-M   'P 1'
#
loop_
_entity.id
_entity.type
_entity.pdbx_description
1 polymer ?
#
loop_
_entity_poly.entity_id
_entity_poly.type
_entity_poly.pdbx_seq_one_letter_code
_entity_poly.pdbx_strand_id
1 'polypeptide(L)'
;MGKRKDSNHVLEEQSKGKVRTELAQWVVNALDDEDYAFDYEIRPVGEFVDSGIVDPSPFYAQLKASRWFDDEDDIWWDFNTEYLLEDCLQASVPVVLLVYERYGDTLHWCVIQEHCWDVLDEERPGWQEQSSVRIRFERDPITDVKGRNHLRTAIERTQRRISTREYIATSQRETFSHSQGTTLASSEEVLDHKHKLIGEAKSFIEANQTARALQKLMDVYQLPEVDDPTLEAIKHLIALRETTDVSVALSKIRFASKGLQLAEEYNRAELRESLEDELTNAQEYVSERFVGAKYDHTNAKRELLVLTIEDWGISDAGADIIAQIQWGNGELDTEMAHAIAGDDCIKLKQSGESRTPQGIACAEREHRFETDMLAELPCLAKCTVCGLSCETLEDVLEQEIPAVCDECGSLGYDITWQRDTKYCPDCRGSSS
;
A
#
# COMPACT_ATOMS: atom_id res chain seq x y z
N MET A 1 2.50 59.82 3.25
CA MET A 1 3.56 58.83 3.01
C MET A 1 3.20 57.56 3.74
N GLY A 2 2.64 56.56 3.05
CA GLY A 2 2.40 55.24 3.67
C GLY A 2 3.73 54.51 3.83
N LYS A 3 4.01 53.95 5.02
CA LYS A 3 5.15 53.06 5.22
C LYS A 3 4.99 51.88 4.26
N ARG A 4 5.94 51.67 3.34
CA ARG A 4 5.99 50.43 2.54
C ARG A 4 6.13 49.27 3.52
N LYS A 5 5.20 48.31 3.49
CA LYS A 5 5.32 47.06 4.26
C LYS A 5 6.64 46.39 3.89
N ASP A 6 7.36 45.87 4.88
CA ASP A 6 8.58 45.12 4.65
C ASP A 6 8.26 43.93 3.74
N SER A 7 9.13 43.69 2.75
CA SER A 7 8.98 42.60 1.79
C SER A 7 8.96 41.22 2.46
N ASN A 8 9.58 41.07 3.63
CA ASN A 8 9.53 39.83 4.41
C ASN A 8 8.18 39.65 5.10
N HIS A 9 7.60 40.73 5.65
CA HIS A 9 6.26 40.71 6.23
C HIS A 9 5.17 40.38 5.19
N VAL A 10 5.35 40.83 3.94
CA VAL A 10 4.45 40.44 2.85
C VAL A 10 4.58 38.95 2.53
N LEU A 11 5.80 38.42 2.49
CA LEU A 11 6.03 37.00 2.22
C LEU A 11 5.44 36.11 3.32
N GLU A 12 5.56 36.53 4.58
CA GLU A 12 4.96 35.86 5.73
C GLU A 12 3.42 35.90 5.68
N GLU A 13 2.80 37.07 5.43
CA GLU A 13 1.33 37.14 5.27
C GLU A 13 0.83 36.23 4.15
N GLN A 14 1.58 36.16 3.03
CA GLN A 14 1.26 35.29 1.90
C GLN A 14 1.37 33.80 2.25
N SER A 15 2.45 33.39 2.93
CA SER A 15 2.65 31.99 3.32
C SER A 15 1.57 31.52 4.29
N LYS A 16 1.23 32.32 5.31
CA LYS A 16 0.13 32.02 6.25
C LYS A 16 -1.21 31.90 5.51
N GLY A 17 -1.47 32.78 4.55
CA GLY A 17 -2.66 32.72 3.70
C GLY A 17 -2.71 31.45 2.84
N LYS A 18 -1.57 31.02 2.31
CA LYS A 18 -1.47 29.81 1.49
C LYS A 18 -1.76 28.54 2.30
N VAL A 19 -1.18 28.40 3.50
CA VAL A 19 -1.47 27.27 4.41
C VAL A 19 -2.98 27.14 4.66
N ARG A 20 -3.65 28.24 5.02
CA ARG A 20 -5.10 28.24 5.28
C ARG A 20 -5.93 27.89 4.06
N THR A 21 -5.44 28.20 2.86
CA THR A 21 -6.15 27.93 1.61
C THR A 21 -5.99 26.46 1.20
N GLU A 22 -4.75 25.96 1.16
CA GLU A 22 -4.47 24.59 0.71
C GLU A 22 -4.96 23.53 1.69
N LEU A 23 -5.01 23.87 2.98
CA LEU A 23 -5.47 22.99 4.06
C LEU A 23 -6.86 23.38 4.60
N ALA A 24 -7.67 24.10 3.82
CA ALA A 24 -8.99 24.59 4.24
C ALA A 24 -9.98 23.49 4.66
N GLN A 25 -9.77 22.26 4.17
CA GLN A 25 -10.58 21.09 4.55
C GLN A 25 -10.21 20.53 5.93
N TRP A 26 -9.09 20.97 6.52
CA TRP A 26 -8.57 20.52 7.79
C TRP A 26 -8.74 21.59 8.86
N VAL A 27 -8.65 21.22 10.14
CA VAL A 27 -8.63 22.18 11.23
C VAL A 27 -7.21 22.69 11.39
N VAL A 28 -6.99 23.98 11.11
CA VAL A 28 -5.67 24.64 11.20
C VAL A 28 -5.69 25.64 12.35
N ASN A 29 -5.01 25.31 13.44
CA ASN A 29 -4.86 26.18 14.60
C ASN A 29 -3.47 26.82 14.57
N ALA A 30 -3.40 28.16 14.55
CA ALA A 30 -2.14 28.88 14.67
C ALA A 30 -1.71 28.93 16.15
N LEU A 31 -0.41 28.75 16.41
CA LEU A 31 0.18 28.71 17.74
C LEU A 31 0.86 30.05 18.12
N ASP A 32 0.44 31.16 17.48
CA ASP A 32 1.08 32.49 17.53
C ASP A 32 1.24 33.10 18.95
N ASP A 33 0.56 32.58 19.98
CA ASP A 33 0.44 33.17 21.33
C ASP A 33 1.15 32.38 22.45
N GLU A 34 1.73 31.22 22.15
CA GLU A 34 2.40 30.34 23.13
C GLU A 34 3.87 30.14 22.70
N ASP A 35 4.82 30.03 23.64
CA ASP A 35 6.26 29.78 23.39
C ASP A 35 6.50 28.36 22.81
N TYR A 36 5.69 27.94 21.85
CA TYR A 36 5.83 26.68 21.15
C TYR A 36 6.85 26.81 20.04
N ALA A 37 7.58 25.72 19.82
CA ALA A 37 8.58 25.60 18.78
C ALA A 37 7.98 25.60 17.35
N PHE A 38 6.65 25.52 17.20
CA PHE A 38 5.95 25.31 15.92
C PHE A 38 4.91 26.40 15.64
N ASP A 39 4.61 26.65 14.36
CA ASP A 39 3.67 27.71 13.94
C ASP A 39 2.20 27.25 13.98
N TYR A 40 1.93 25.96 13.76
CA TYR A 40 0.56 25.43 13.70
C TYR A 40 0.42 24.07 14.38
N GLU A 41 -0.77 23.81 14.91
CA GLU A 41 -1.32 22.47 15.12
C GLU A 41 -2.40 22.22 14.08
N ILE A 42 -2.29 21.13 13.32
CA ILE A 42 -3.20 20.83 12.22
C ILE A 42 -3.83 19.44 12.46
N ARG A 43 -5.15 19.38 12.29
CA ARG A 43 -5.92 18.13 12.40
C ARG A 43 -6.60 17.83 11.07
N PRO A 44 -6.16 16.78 10.35
CA PRO A 44 -6.89 16.35 9.16
C PRO A 44 -8.35 16.01 9.53
N VAL A 45 -9.27 16.15 8.58
CA VAL A 45 -10.67 15.74 8.77
C VAL A 45 -10.96 14.70 7.69
N GLY A 46 -11.58 13.58 8.07
CA GLY A 46 -12.00 12.56 7.10
C GLY A 46 -13.03 13.13 6.13
N GLU A 47 -12.92 12.81 4.84
CA GLU A 47 -13.99 13.09 3.89
C GLU A 47 -15.14 12.11 4.15
N PHE A 48 -16.31 12.65 4.52
CA PHE A 48 -17.59 11.98 4.75
C PHE A 48 -17.67 10.98 5.91
N VAL A 49 -17.96 11.49 7.10
CA VAL A 49 -18.83 10.80 8.06
C VAL A 49 -19.87 11.81 8.54
N ASP A 50 -21.15 11.46 8.39
CA ASP A 50 -22.34 12.23 8.80
C ASP A 50 -22.48 12.36 10.35
N SER A 51 -21.36 12.40 11.05
CA SER A 51 -21.25 12.57 12.49
C SER A 51 -19.86 13.11 12.75
N GLY A 52 -19.74 14.24 13.46
CA GLY A 52 -18.49 14.95 13.77
C GLY A 52 -17.45 14.16 14.58
N ILE A 53 -16.99 13.04 14.03
CA ILE A 53 -15.89 12.21 14.51
C ILE A 53 -14.64 12.76 13.82
N VAL A 54 -13.91 13.59 14.55
CA VAL A 54 -12.54 13.97 14.23
C VAL A 54 -11.68 12.81 14.70
N ASP A 55 -11.22 11.96 13.79
CA ASP A 55 -10.15 11.01 14.14
C ASP A 55 -9.20 10.79 12.97
N PRO A 56 -8.32 11.78 12.75
CA PRO A 56 -6.93 11.44 12.46
C PRO A 56 -5.96 12.19 13.39
N SER A 57 -4.79 11.58 13.60
CA SER A 57 -3.74 12.07 14.48
C SER A 57 -3.34 13.52 14.14
N PRO A 58 -3.35 14.44 15.13
CA PRO A 58 -2.88 15.80 14.91
C PRO A 58 -1.40 15.79 14.54
N PHE A 59 -0.94 16.84 13.86
CA PHE A 59 0.47 17.07 13.62
C PHE A 59 0.82 18.54 13.84
N TYR A 60 2.07 18.80 14.23
CA TYR A 60 2.60 20.14 14.30
C TYR A 60 3.21 20.54 12.95
N ALA A 61 3.11 21.82 12.60
CA ALA A 61 3.73 22.34 11.39
C ALA A 61 4.60 23.57 11.66
N GLN A 62 5.82 23.55 11.12
CA GLN A 62 6.68 24.72 11.02
C GLN A 62 6.60 25.27 9.59
N LEU A 63 6.17 26.52 9.45
CA LEU A 63 6.09 27.23 8.19
C LEU A 63 7.37 28.02 7.93
N LYS A 64 7.97 27.79 6.78
CA LYS A 64 9.06 28.59 6.20
C LYS A 64 8.60 29.15 4.86
N ALA A 65 9.23 30.23 4.42
CA ALA A 65 8.89 30.86 3.15
C ALA A 65 10.14 31.36 2.44
N SER A 66 10.21 31.10 1.13
CA SER A 66 11.21 31.64 0.23
C SER A 66 10.56 32.33 -0.96
N ARG A 67 11.31 33.22 -1.60
CA ARG A 67 10.85 33.83 -2.86
C ARG A 67 10.92 32.84 -4.02
N TRP A 68 11.98 32.07 -4.07
CA TRP A 68 12.28 31.04 -5.07
C TRP A 68 13.40 30.13 -4.55
N PHE A 69 13.54 28.95 -5.13
CA PHE A 69 14.70 28.08 -4.96
C PHE A 69 15.46 27.93 -6.28
N ASP A 70 16.79 27.94 -6.22
CA ASP A 70 17.66 27.83 -7.39
C ASP A 70 17.64 26.43 -8.03
N ASP A 71 17.20 25.44 -7.26
CA ASP A 71 17.10 24.04 -7.68
C ASP A 71 15.70 23.76 -8.24
N GLU A 72 15.65 23.17 -9.43
CA GLU A 72 14.39 22.89 -10.15
C GLU A 72 13.65 21.69 -9.56
N ASP A 73 14.36 20.77 -8.90
CA ASP A 73 13.78 19.52 -8.40
C ASP A 73 13.58 19.55 -6.88
N ASP A 74 14.42 20.30 -6.15
CA ASP A 74 14.49 20.24 -4.70
C ASP A 74 14.20 21.55 -3.96
N ILE A 75 13.70 21.39 -2.73
CA ILE A 75 13.53 22.44 -1.74
C ILE A 75 14.42 22.14 -0.55
N TRP A 76 14.95 23.19 0.08
CA TRP A 76 15.78 23.01 1.25
C TRP A 76 15.60 24.10 2.30
N TRP A 77 15.88 23.75 3.54
CA TRP A 77 15.95 24.70 4.65
C TRP A 77 17.02 24.27 5.66
N ASP A 78 17.77 25.24 6.18
CA ASP A 78 18.79 25.01 7.19
C ASP A 78 18.18 25.19 8.60
N PHE A 79 18.33 24.18 9.45
CA PHE A 79 17.85 24.18 10.84
C PHE A 79 19.03 24.15 11.82
N ASN A 80 18.82 24.73 13.01
CA ASN A 80 19.66 24.41 14.15
C ASN A 80 19.40 22.95 14.54
N THR A 81 20.46 22.18 14.71
CA THR A 81 20.40 20.77 15.12
C THR A 81 19.72 20.60 16.47
N GLU A 82 19.90 21.53 17.40
CA GLU A 82 19.25 21.52 18.73
C GLU A 82 17.71 21.52 18.60
N TYR A 83 17.15 22.38 17.75
CA TYR A 83 15.71 22.40 17.46
C TYR A 83 15.22 21.07 16.87
N LEU A 84 15.99 20.44 15.99
CA LEU A 84 15.64 19.13 15.45
C LEU A 84 15.65 18.04 16.53
N LEU A 85 16.65 18.05 17.41
CA LEU A 85 16.83 17.04 18.45
C LEU A 85 15.85 17.19 19.62
N GLU A 86 15.63 18.41 20.10
CA GLU A 86 14.88 18.71 21.31
C GLU A 86 13.38 18.89 21.04
N ASP A 87 13.02 19.59 19.95
CA ASP A 87 11.62 19.90 19.63
C ASP A 87 11.01 18.90 18.64
N CYS A 88 11.68 18.66 17.51
CA CYS A 88 11.09 17.84 16.44
C CYS A 88 11.15 16.34 16.74
N LEU A 89 12.32 15.82 17.10
CA LEU A 89 12.53 14.37 17.29
C LEU A 89 11.99 13.83 18.61
N GLN A 90 11.71 14.69 19.60
CA GLN A 90 11.04 14.27 20.84
C GLN A 90 9.51 14.42 20.80
N ALA A 91 8.97 15.08 19.77
CA ALA A 91 7.54 15.27 19.64
C ALA A 91 6.81 13.93 19.55
N SER A 92 5.75 13.76 20.35
CA SER A 92 4.88 12.58 20.39
C SER A 92 3.88 12.53 19.21
N VAL A 93 3.94 13.52 18.33
CA VAL A 93 3.12 13.63 17.11
C VAL A 93 4.02 14.05 15.94
N PRO A 94 3.62 13.77 14.69
CA PRO A 94 4.37 14.17 13.51
C PRO A 94 4.63 15.68 13.47
N VAL A 95 5.84 16.05 13.04
CA VAL A 95 6.25 17.44 12.80
C VAL A 95 6.53 17.64 11.32
N VAL A 96 5.77 18.53 10.69
CA VAL A 96 5.82 18.79 9.26
C VAL A 96 6.48 20.14 8.99
N LEU A 97 7.49 20.14 8.12
CA LEU A 97 8.01 21.36 7.53
C LEU A 97 7.13 21.75 6.34
N LEU A 98 6.47 22.90 6.42
CA LEU A 98 5.76 23.52 5.30
C LEU A 98 6.63 24.62 4.70
N VAL A 99 6.86 24.57 3.39
CA VAL A 99 7.67 25.59 2.69
C VAL A 99 6.83 26.25 1.60
N TYR A 100 6.56 27.54 1.78
CA TYR A 100 5.92 28.37 0.77
C TYR A 100 6.96 28.94 -0.21
N GLU A 101 6.79 28.68 -1.50
CA GLU A 101 7.57 29.30 -2.58
C GLU A 101 6.72 30.34 -3.32
N ARG A 102 7.10 31.61 -3.23
CA ARG A 102 6.33 32.71 -3.81
C ARG A 102 6.28 32.71 -5.34
N TYR A 103 7.37 32.33 -6.02
CA TYR A 103 7.43 32.39 -7.48
C TYR A 103 6.45 31.41 -8.13
N GLY A 104 6.33 30.19 -7.60
CA GLY A 104 5.34 29.20 -8.01
C GLY A 104 3.96 29.39 -7.39
N ASP A 105 3.85 30.20 -6.32
CA ASP A 105 2.70 30.23 -5.41
C ASP A 105 2.30 28.81 -4.95
N THR A 106 3.30 28.05 -4.49
CA THR A 106 3.15 26.65 -4.10
C THR A 106 3.53 26.44 -2.64
N LEU A 107 2.89 25.47 -2.01
CA LEU A 107 3.18 25.03 -0.65
C LEU A 107 3.68 23.59 -0.70
N HIS A 108 4.93 23.37 -0.30
CA HIS A 108 5.57 22.07 -0.29
C HIS A 108 5.71 21.57 1.14
N TRP A 109 5.94 20.28 1.31
CA TRP A 109 5.98 19.68 2.63
C TRP A 109 6.99 18.55 2.75
N CYS A 110 7.45 18.31 3.98
CA CYS A 110 8.24 17.16 4.37
C CYS A 110 7.99 16.85 5.84
N VAL A 111 7.87 15.59 6.23
CA VAL A 111 7.83 15.20 7.64
C VAL A 111 9.27 15.21 8.18
N ILE A 112 9.56 16.11 9.13
CA ILE A 112 10.92 16.34 9.64
C ILE A 112 11.49 15.06 10.26
N GLN A 113 10.69 14.35 11.06
CA GLN A 113 11.15 13.13 11.73
C GLN A 113 11.50 12.02 10.73
N GLU A 114 10.69 11.78 9.71
CA GLU A 114 11.02 10.81 8.64
C GLU A 114 12.31 11.21 7.93
N HIS A 115 12.48 12.49 7.58
CA HIS A 115 13.72 12.93 6.95
C HIS A 115 14.95 12.75 7.85
N CYS A 116 14.82 13.01 9.16
CA CYS A 116 15.89 12.75 10.11
C CYS A 116 16.25 11.27 10.19
N TRP A 117 15.26 10.39 10.26
CA TRP A 117 15.49 8.94 10.42
C TRP A 117 15.94 8.26 9.13
N ASP A 118 15.40 8.64 7.98
CA ASP A 118 15.59 7.92 6.72
C ASP A 118 16.70 8.54 5.87
N VAL A 119 16.95 9.86 5.99
CA VAL A 119 17.97 10.55 5.19
C VAL A 119 19.17 10.93 6.04
N LEU A 120 18.96 11.63 7.17
CA LEU A 120 20.09 12.16 7.93
C LEU A 120 20.85 11.06 8.69
N ASP A 121 20.15 10.15 9.37
CA ASP A 121 20.77 9.05 10.09
C ASP A 121 21.53 8.09 9.15
N GLU A 122 21.01 7.86 7.93
CA GLU A 122 21.61 6.95 6.94
C GLU A 122 22.75 7.60 6.13
N GLU A 123 22.49 8.75 5.49
CA GLU A 123 23.42 9.36 4.55
C GLU A 123 24.48 10.25 5.23
N ARG A 124 24.20 10.75 6.44
CA ARG A 124 25.05 11.72 7.16
C ARG A 124 25.26 11.33 8.62
N PRO A 125 25.93 10.21 8.89
CA PRO A 125 26.24 9.81 10.26
C PRO A 125 26.99 10.92 11.01
N GLY A 126 26.54 11.25 12.22
CA GLY A 126 27.10 12.33 13.04
C GLY A 126 26.51 13.73 12.78
N TRP A 127 25.43 13.85 11.99
CA TRP A 127 24.73 15.13 11.78
C TRP A 127 24.28 15.79 13.10
N GLN A 128 23.99 14.97 14.11
CA GLN A 128 23.57 15.40 15.45
C GLN A 128 24.65 16.19 16.21
N GLU A 129 25.93 16.06 15.83
CA GLU A 129 27.05 16.80 16.43
C GLU A 129 27.27 18.17 15.78
N GLN A 130 26.61 18.44 14.64
CA GLN A 130 26.74 19.69 13.90
C GLN A 130 25.88 20.78 14.55
N SER A 131 26.24 22.05 14.38
CA SER A 131 25.41 23.17 14.86
C SER A 131 24.17 23.42 13.99
N SER A 132 24.22 22.99 12.72
CA SER A 132 23.14 23.20 11.77
C SER A 132 23.14 22.14 10.70
N VAL A 133 21.95 21.74 10.27
CA VAL A 133 21.77 20.74 9.21
C VAL A 133 20.74 21.22 8.20
N ARG A 134 21.00 20.90 6.93
CA ARG A 134 20.09 21.16 5.82
C ARG A 134 19.13 19.99 5.65
N ILE A 135 17.84 20.26 5.74
CA ILE A 135 16.78 19.36 5.28
C ILE A 135 16.54 19.68 3.80
N ARG A 136 16.68 18.69 2.92
CA ARG A 136 16.47 18.82 1.47
C ARG A 136 15.48 17.74 1.01
N PHE A 137 14.46 18.11 0.25
CA PHE A 137 13.41 17.19 -0.19
C PHE A 137 12.86 17.62 -1.56
N GLU A 138 12.31 16.65 -2.29
CA GLU A 138 11.73 16.85 -3.61
C GLU A 138 10.55 17.82 -3.56
N ARG A 139 10.32 18.54 -4.66
CA ARG A 139 9.16 19.43 -4.82
C ARG A 139 7.87 18.62 -4.93
N ASP A 140 7.22 18.36 -3.80
CA ASP A 140 5.87 17.79 -3.73
C ASP A 140 4.83 18.84 -3.25
N PRO A 141 4.16 19.56 -4.17
CA PRO A 141 3.27 20.65 -3.80
C PRO A 141 1.88 20.14 -3.37
N ILE A 142 1.39 20.64 -2.23
CA ILE A 142 0.00 20.47 -1.80
C ILE A 142 -0.89 21.36 -2.67
N THR A 143 -1.39 20.80 -3.78
CA THR A 143 -2.18 21.56 -4.77
C THR A 143 -3.59 21.01 -4.98
N ASP A 144 -3.82 19.76 -4.61
CA ASP A 144 -5.08 19.06 -4.84
C ASP A 144 -5.38 18.01 -3.77
N VAL A 145 -6.44 17.23 -3.99
CA VAL A 145 -6.84 16.14 -3.09
C VAL A 145 -5.75 15.07 -3.01
N LYS A 146 -5.02 14.81 -4.11
CA LYS A 146 -3.96 13.81 -4.15
C LYS A 146 -2.79 14.22 -3.25
N GLY A 147 -2.32 15.46 -3.35
CA GLY A 147 -1.24 15.98 -2.49
C GLY A 147 -1.64 16.00 -1.01
N ARG A 148 -2.88 16.36 -0.68
CA ARG A 148 -3.39 16.26 0.70
C ARG A 148 -3.45 14.82 1.21
N ASN A 149 -3.87 13.88 0.37
CA ASN A 149 -3.90 12.47 0.71
C ASN A 149 -2.48 11.91 0.92
N HIS A 150 -1.50 12.32 0.11
CA HIS A 150 -0.10 11.94 0.31
C HIS A 150 0.42 12.42 1.66
N LEU A 151 0.22 13.71 1.99
CA LEU A 151 0.60 14.26 3.29
C LEU A 151 -0.09 13.52 4.44
N ARG A 152 -1.40 13.24 4.33
CA ARG A 152 -2.13 12.47 5.35
C ARG A 152 -1.54 11.07 5.55
N THR A 153 -1.27 10.34 4.47
CA THR A 153 -0.67 9.01 4.55
C THR A 153 0.70 9.05 5.22
N ALA A 154 1.53 10.05 4.90
CA ALA A 154 2.82 10.25 5.54
C ALA A 154 2.68 10.53 7.04
N ILE A 155 1.75 11.41 7.45
CA ILE A 155 1.47 11.70 8.86
C ILE A 155 1.04 10.43 9.60
N GLU A 156 0.12 9.64 9.04
CA GLU A 156 -0.33 8.39 9.66
C GLU A 156 0.81 7.37 9.81
N ARG A 157 1.65 7.23 8.78
CA ARG A 157 2.85 6.39 8.81
C ARG A 157 3.83 6.84 9.88
N THR A 158 4.13 8.14 9.94
CA THR A 158 5.02 8.71 10.96
C THR A 158 4.46 8.52 12.37
N GLN A 159 3.16 8.74 12.60
CA GLN A 159 2.55 8.55 13.92
C GLN A 159 2.69 7.09 14.40
N ARG A 160 2.49 6.11 13.51
CA ARG A 160 2.71 4.70 13.84
C ARG A 160 4.17 4.46 14.24
N ARG A 161 5.12 5.01 13.48
CA ARG A 161 6.57 4.91 13.78
C ARG A 161 6.94 5.55 15.12
N ILE A 162 6.41 6.74 15.43
CA ILE A 162 6.55 7.41 16.74
C ILE A 162 6.06 6.48 17.85
N SER A 163 4.83 5.97 17.73
CA SER A 163 4.21 5.11 18.75
C SER A 163 5.01 3.83 18.99
N THR A 164 5.57 3.24 17.93
CA THR A 164 6.44 2.06 18.06
C THR A 164 7.77 2.39 18.73
N ARG A 165 8.38 3.53 18.40
CA ARG A 165 9.60 4.01 19.06
C ARG A 165 9.37 4.35 20.54
N GLU A 166 8.21 4.90 20.91
CA GLU A 166 7.81 5.08 22.32
C GLU A 166 7.69 3.76 23.06
N TYR A 167 7.07 2.76 22.44
CA TYR A 167 6.96 1.42 23.00
C TYR A 167 8.34 0.79 23.22
N ILE A 168 9.24 0.87 22.23
CA ILE A 168 10.61 0.35 22.35
C ILE A 168 11.33 1.04 23.52
N ALA A 169 11.33 2.37 23.56
CA ALA A 169 11.96 3.14 24.63
C ALA A 169 11.42 2.75 26.01
N THR A 170 10.11 2.58 26.14
CA THR A 170 9.47 2.17 27.40
C THR A 170 9.85 0.74 27.80
N SER A 171 9.81 -0.20 26.85
CA SER A 171 10.15 -1.61 27.08
C SER A 171 11.60 -1.81 27.51
N GLN A 172 12.52 -0.95 27.05
CA GLN A 172 13.93 -0.99 27.43
C GLN A 172 14.20 -0.30 28.78
N ARG A 173 13.41 0.72 29.16
CA ARG A 173 13.57 1.47 30.43
C ARG A 173 13.18 0.71 31.68
N GLU A 174 12.39 -0.36 31.57
CA GLU A 174 12.19 -1.30 32.69
C GLU A 174 13.49 -2.05 33.07
N THR A 175 14.49 -2.02 32.20
CA THR A 175 15.88 -2.43 32.46
C THR A 175 16.73 -1.19 32.77
N PHE A 176 17.19 -1.09 34.02
CA PHE A 176 17.83 0.06 34.68
C PHE A 176 19.12 0.64 34.02
N SER A 177 19.09 1.27 32.84
CA SER A 177 20.31 1.91 32.30
C SER A 177 20.20 3.03 31.27
N HIS A 178 19.04 3.68 31.05
CA HIS A 178 18.93 4.70 29.99
C HIS A 178 18.68 6.12 30.52
N SER A 179 19.28 7.09 29.82
CA SER A 179 19.33 8.51 30.16
C SER A 179 17.93 9.12 30.27
N GLN A 180 17.70 9.86 31.36
CA GLN A 180 16.53 10.72 31.47
C GLN A 180 16.66 11.85 30.45
N GLY A 181 15.94 11.77 29.33
CA GLY A 181 15.94 12.84 28.33
C GLY A 181 15.08 12.58 27.11
N THR A 182 15.12 11.38 26.53
CA THR A 182 14.36 11.09 25.30
C THR A 182 12.98 10.51 25.62
N THR A 183 11.96 10.75 24.81
CA THR A 183 10.66 10.06 24.86
C THR A 183 10.58 8.93 23.84
N LEU A 184 11.29 9.07 22.73
CA LEU A 184 11.33 8.12 21.61
C LEU A 184 12.64 7.34 21.59
N ALA A 185 12.59 6.09 21.12
CA ALA A 185 13.78 5.30 20.85
C ALA A 185 14.58 5.89 19.68
N SER A 186 15.91 5.93 19.81
CA SER A 186 16.83 6.26 18.73
C SER A 186 16.85 5.17 17.66
N SER A 187 17.36 5.48 16.46
CA SER A 187 17.50 4.49 15.38
C SER A 187 18.42 3.32 15.78
N GLU A 188 19.44 3.59 16.60
CA GLU A 188 20.31 2.57 17.20
C GLU A 188 19.56 1.69 18.22
N GLU A 189 18.74 2.29 19.10
CA GLU A 189 17.93 1.54 20.08
C GLU A 189 16.89 0.63 19.39
N VAL A 190 16.32 1.06 18.25
CA VAL A 190 15.43 0.20 17.44
C VAL A 190 16.21 -0.95 16.80
N LEU A 191 17.38 -0.67 16.22
CA LEU A 191 18.23 -1.69 15.62
C LEU A 191 18.65 -2.76 16.65
N ASP A 192 19.07 -2.34 17.85
CA ASP A 192 19.40 -3.23 18.96
C ASP A 192 18.21 -4.06 19.42
N HIS A 193 17.01 -3.45 19.46
CA HIS A 193 15.78 -4.16 19.78
C HIS A 193 15.48 -5.26 18.74
N LYS A 194 15.62 -4.96 17.45
CA LYS A 194 15.47 -5.95 16.37
C LYS A 194 16.47 -7.10 16.51
N HIS A 195 17.74 -6.81 16.73
CA HIS A 195 18.76 -7.84 16.95
C HIS A 195 18.43 -8.75 18.14
N LYS A 196 17.94 -8.18 19.25
CA LYS A 196 17.47 -8.96 20.40
C LYS A 196 16.33 -9.91 20.02
N LEU A 197 15.32 -9.41 19.30
CA LEU A 197 14.19 -10.22 18.85
C LEU A 197 14.62 -11.34 17.88
N ILE A 198 15.57 -11.08 16.97
CA ILE A 198 16.17 -12.11 16.12
C ILE A 198 16.88 -13.18 16.98
N GLY A 199 17.64 -12.78 18.00
CA GLY A 199 18.29 -13.72 18.92
C GLY A 199 17.30 -14.58 19.70
N GLU A 200 16.20 -13.99 20.17
CA GLU A 200 15.08 -14.71 20.79
C GLU A 200 14.43 -15.69 19.79
N ALA A 201 14.17 -15.26 18.56
CA ALA A 201 13.60 -16.09 17.51
C ALA A 201 14.50 -17.31 17.22
N LYS A 202 15.82 -17.11 17.05
CA LYS A 202 16.79 -18.20 16.85
C LYS A 202 16.78 -19.20 18.00
N SER A 203 16.70 -18.71 19.24
CA SER A 203 16.59 -19.57 20.43
C SER A 203 15.31 -20.42 20.40
N PHE A 204 14.18 -19.85 19.92
CA PHE A 204 12.95 -20.61 19.72
C PHE A 204 13.04 -21.62 18.58
N ILE A 205 13.75 -21.31 17.49
CA ILE A 205 14.01 -22.26 16.40
C ILE A 205 14.79 -23.46 16.93
N GLU A 206 15.87 -23.23 17.67
CA GLU A 206 16.70 -24.30 18.28
C GLU A 206 15.89 -25.17 19.25
N ALA A 207 14.93 -24.57 19.96
CA ALA A 207 14.02 -25.28 20.86
C ALA A 207 12.82 -25.95 20.16
N ASN A 208 12.76 -25.95 18.81
CA ASN A 208 11.63 -26.42 18.00
C ASN A 208 10.28 -25.75 18.36
N GLN A 209 10.31 -24.48 18.79
CA GLN A 209 9.13 -23.67 19.09
C GLN A 209 8.77 -22.77 17.90
N THR A 210 8.48 -23.38 16.74
CA THR A 210 8.29 -22.69 15.45
C THR A 210 7.27 -21.55 15.51
N ALA A 211 6.12 -21.74 16.15
CA ALA A 211 5.09 -20.70 16.24
C ALA A 211 5.59 -19.43 16.97
N ARG A 212 6.40 -19.60 18.02
CA ARG A 212 6.98 -18.46 18.76
C ARG A 212 8.10 -17.79 17.99
N ALA A 213 8.92 -18.58 17.28
CA ALA A 213 9.93 -18.03 16.39
C ALA A 213 9.28 -17.18 15.29
N LEU A 214 8.25 -17.72 14.62
CA LEU A 214 7.49 -17.00 13.59
C LEU A 214 6.89 -15.70 14.13
N GLN A 215 6.29 -15.72 15.32
CA GLN A 215 5.77 -14.51 15.95
C GLN A 215 6.87 -13.45 16.12
N LYS A 216 8.01 -13.82 16.70
CA LYS A 216 9.13 -12.89 16.94
C LYS A 216 9.73 -12.32 15.66
N LEU A 217 9.81 -13.14 14.62
CA LEU A 217 10.29 -12.69 13.31
C LEU A 217 9.28 -11.76 12.63
N MET A 218 7.98 -12.02 12.79
CA MET A 218 6.94 -11.09 12.35
C MET A 218 6.99 -9.77 13.11
N ASP A 219 7.26 -9.81 14.42
CA ASP A 219 7.45 -8.60 15.22
C ASP A 219 8.59 -7.76 14.61
N VAL A 220 9.76 -8.36 14.32
CA VAL A 220 10.88 -7.66 13.65
C VAL A 220 10.48 -7.08 12.30
N TYR A 221 9.79 -7.87 11.47
CA TYR A 221 9.34 -7.43 10.15
C TYR A 221 8.34 -6.26 10.19
N GLN A 222 7.59 -6.11 11.28
CA GLN A 222 6.61 -5.03 11.48
C GLN A 222 7.19 -3.80 12.19
N LEU A 223 8.41 -3.89 12.73
CA LEU A 223 9.07 -2.76 13.35
C LEU A 223 9.48 -1.72 12.29
N PRO A 224 9.60 -0.44 12.68
CA PRO A 224 10.00 0.62 11.77
C PRO A 224 11.47 0.44 11.35
N GLU A 225 11.91 1.28 10.42
CA GLU A 225 13.22 1.15 9.74
C GLU A 225 13.27 -0.12 8.89
N VAL A 226 13.81 -0.01 7.68
CA VAL A 226 14.14 -1.17 6.87
C VAL A 226 15.65 -1.33 7.00
N ASP A 227 16.12 -2.52 7.37
CA ASP A 227 17.53 -2.75 7.73
C ASP A 227 17.94 -4.23 7.60
N ASP A 228 19.22 -4.52 7.82
CA ASP A 228 19.79 -5.88 7.81
C ASP A 228 19.00 -6.88 8.68
N PRO A 229 18.61 -6.56 9.94
CA PRO A 229 17.75 -7.44 10.75
C PRO A 229 16.39 -7.75 10.12
N THR A 230 15.81 -6.81 9.40
CA THR A 230 14.55 -7.01 8.67
C THR A 230 14.73 -8.05 7.56
N LEU A 231 15.83 -7.96 6.80
CA LEU A 231 16.19 -8.96 5.79
C LEU A 231 16.49 -10.34 6.41
N GLU A 232 17.17 -10.37 7.55
CA GLU A 232 17.40 -11.60 8.30
C GLU A 232 16.08 -12.22 8.81
N ALA A 233 15.13 -11.39 9.26
CA ALA A 233 13.81 -11.84 9.66
C ALA A 233 13.07 -12.49 8.48
N ILE A 234 13.05 -11.84 7.31
CA ILE A 234 12.44 -12.34 6.07
C ILE A 234 13.00 -13.72 5.70
N LYS A 235 14.32 -13.87 5.73
CA LYS A 235 14.98 -15.15 5.43
C LYS A 235 14.46 -16.28 6.34
N HIS A 236 14.38 -16.03 7.65
CA HIS A 236 13.87 -17.02 8.59
C HIS A 236 12.36 -17.25 8.45
N LEU A 237 11.57 -16.21 8.14
CA LEU A 237 10.13 -16.30 7.89
C LEU A 237 9.84 -17.22 6.71
N ILE A 238 10.64 -17.16 5.65
CA ILE A 238 10.51 -18.05 4.48
C ILE A 238 10.94 -19.47 4.87
N ALA A 239 12.12 -19.63 5.46
CA ALA A 239 12.70 -20.94 5.76
C ALA A 239 11.89 -21.77 6.76
N LEU A 240 11.21 -21.13 7.72
CA LEU A 240 10.39 -21.82 8.73
C LEU A 240 8.99 -22.22 8.25
N ARG A 241 8.60 -21.77 7.05
CA ARG A 241 7.27 -22.06 6.48
C ARG A 241 7.39 -23.13 5.41
N GLU A 242 6.74 -24.26 5.63
CA GLU A 242 6.55 -25.26 4.58
C GLU A 242 5.38 -24.84 3.69
N THR A 243 5.58 -24.85 2.37
CA THR A 243 4.54 -24.50 1.38
C THR A 243 3.48 -25.61 1.31
N THR A 244 2.61 -25.64 2.31
CA THR A 244 1.59 -26.68 2.52
C THR A 244 0.20 -26.25 2.06
N ASP A 245 -0.03 -24.94 1.97
CA ASP A 245 -1.25 -24.35 1.45
C ASP A 245 -0.97 -23.02 0.73
N VAL A 246 -2.00 -22.51 0.05
CA VAL A 246 -1.91 -21.30 -0.77
C VAL A 246 -1.64 -20.05 0.07
N SER A 247 -2.17 -19.95 1.29
CA SER A 247 -1.95 -18.77 2.15
C SER A 247 -0.48 -18.65 2.54
N VAL A 248 0.18 -19.79 2.79
CA VAL A 248 1.62 -19.85 3.07
C VAL A 248 2.44 -19.52 1.83
N ALA A 249 2.05 -20.05 0.66
CA ALA A 249 2.72 -19.75 -0.60
C ALA A 249 2.65 -18.24 -0.92
N LEU A 250 1.47 -17.64 -0.82
CA LEU A 250 1.26 -16.20 -0.99
C LEU A 250 2.10 -15.38 0.00
N SER A 251 2.16 -15.79 1.27
CA SER A 251 3.03 -15.14 2.27
C SER A 251 4.51 -15.23 1.89
N LYS A 252 4.96 -16.38 1.33
CA LYS A 252 6.32 -16.53 0.84
C LYS A 252 6.61 -15.63 -0.35
N ILE A 253 5.70 -15.48 -1.31
CA ILE A 253 5.85 -14.53 -2.43
C ILE A 253 6.05 -13.13 -1.87
N ARG A 254 5.18 -12.70 -0.96
CA ARG A 254 5.26 -11.40 -0.29
C ARG A 254 6.61 -11.16 0.37
N PHE A 255 7.08 -12.12 1.18
CA PHE A 255 8.37 -12.02 1.87
C PHE A 255 9.57 -12.09 0.92
N ALA A 256 9.54 -12.98 -0.07
CA ALA A 256 10.64 -13.16 -1.01
C ALA A 256 10.81 -11.94 -1.93
N SER A 257 9.72 -11.39 -2.46
CA SER A 257 9.77 -10.15 -3.25
C SER A 257 10.32 -8.98 -2.45
N LYS A 258 9.87 -8.78 -1.21
CA LYS A 258 10.45 -7.75 -0.33
C LYS A 258 11.92 -8.04 -0.01
N GLY A 259 12.25 -9.29 0.29
CA GLY A 259 13.62 -9.72 0.56
C GLY A 259 14.57 -9.45 -0.60
N LEU A 260 14.13 -9.65 -1.85
CA LEU A 260 14.93 -9.37 -3.04
C LEU A 260 15.23 -7.88 -3.19
N GLN A 261 14.23 -7.03 -2.95
CA GLN A 261 14.41 -5.58 -2.93
C GLN A 261 15.49 -5.18 -1.91
N LEU A 262 15.39 -5.69 -0.68
CA LEU A 262 16.36 -5.37 0.38
C LEU A 262 17.74 -5.98 0.12
N ALA A 263 17.81 -7.18 -0.45
CA ALA A 263 19.08 -7.81 -0.79
C ALA A 263 19.84 -7.00 -1.85
N GLU A 264 19.13 -6.36 -2.78
CA GLU A 264 19.72 -5.43 -3.73
C GLU A 264 20.20 -4.15 -3.05
N GLU A 265 19.35 -3.53 -2.24
CA GLU A 265 19.64 -2.28 -1.50
C GLU A 265 20.89 -2.42 -0.60
N TYR A 266 20.99 -3.50 0.17
CA TYR A 266 22.11 -3.74 1.09
C TYR A 266 23.28 -4.54 0.48
N ASN A 267 23.29 -4.73 -0.85
CA ASN A 267 24.31 -5.49 -1.57
C ASN A 267 24.58 -6.91 -0.99
N ARG A 268 23.52 -7.62 -0.60
CA ARG A 268 23.55 -9.00 -0.08
C ARG A 268 23.34 -10.01 -1.21
N ALA A 269 24.26 -10.03 -2.17
CA ALA A 269 24.16 -10.86 -3.39
C ALA A 269 24.02 -12.36 -3.09
N GLU A 270 24.59 -12.82 -1.98
CA GLU A 270 24.52 -14.20 -1.51
C GLU A 270 23.11 -14.67 -1.12
N LEU A 271 22.16 -13.75 -0.90
CA LEU A 271 20.78 -14.07 -0.56
C LEU A 271 19.85 -14.09 -1.79
N ARG A 272 20.26 -13.48 -2.92
CA ARG A 272 19.39 -13.30 -4.09
C ARG A 272 18.92 -14.62 -4.68
N GLU A 273 19.86 -15.53 -4.96
CA GLU A 273 19.55 -16.84 -5.55
C GLU A 273 18.56 -17.63 -4.69
N SER A 274 18.80 -17.70 -3.37
CA SER A 274 17.90 -18.40 -2.45
C SER A 274 16.51 -17.76 -2.36
N LEU A 275 16.39 -16.44 -2.49
CA LEU A 275 15.12 -15.73 -2.45
C LEU A 275 14.36 -15.84 -3.78
N GLU A 276 15.07 -15.79 -4.92
CA GLU A 276 14.52 -16.02 -6.26
C GLU A 276 13.96 -17.45 -6.39
N ASP A 277 14.67 -18.45 -5.87
CA ASP A 277 14.21 -19.83 -5.84
C ASP A 277 12.93 -19.98 -5.00
N GLU A 278 12.90 -19.41 -3.79
CA GLU A 278 11.71 -19.46 -2.93
C GLU A 278 10.52 -18.70 -3.51
N LEU A 279 10.77 -17.56 -4.18
CA LEU A 279 9.75 -16.81 -4.90
C LEU A 279 9.16 -17.64 -6.04
N THR A 280 10.01 -18.22 -6.88
CA THR A 280 9.61 -19.04 -8.04
C THR A 280 8.81 -20.25 -7.58
N ASN A 281 9.32 -20.99 -6.59
CA ASN A 281 8.63 -22.16 -6.03
C ASN A 281 7.24 -21.80 -5.47
N ALA A 282 7.12 -20.66 -4.79
CA ALA A 282 5.84 -20.21 -4.25
C ALA A 282 4.87 -19.76 -5.36
N GLN A 283 5.35 -19.06 -6.39
CA GLN A 283 4.55 -18.64 -7.55
C GLN A 283 4.04 -19.85 -8.36
N GLU A 284 4.88 -20.86 -8.58
CA GLU A 284 4.48 -22.12 -9.20
C GLU A 284 3.38 -22.81 -8.39
N TYR A 285 3.55 -22.91 -7.07
CA TYR A 285 2.54 -23.50 -6.18
C TYR A 285 1.21 -22.76 -6.25
N VAL A 286 1.21 -21.42 -6.20
CA VAL A 286 -0.03 -20.62 -6.31
C VAL A 286 -0.66 -20.83 -7.69
N SER A 287 0.14 -20.79 -8.76
CA SER A 287 -0.37 -21.01 -10.12
C SER A 287 -1.01 -22.38 -10.30
N GLU A 288 -0.46 -23.42 -9.68
CA GLU A 288 -1.00 -24.78 -9.76
C GLU A 288 -2.22 -25.02 -8.87
N ARG A 289 -2.24 -24.43 -7.67
CA ARG A 289 -3.23 -24.78 -6.63
C ARG A 289 -4.34 -23.77 -6.47
N PHE A 290 -4.07 -22.51 -6.79
CA PHE A 290 -4.98 -21.39 -6.56
C PHE A 290 -5.75 -21.00 -7.82
N VAL A 291 -5.07 -20.89 -8.97
CA VAL A 291 -5.73 -20.60 -10.24
C VAL A 291 -6.66 -21.76 -10.62
N GLY A 292 -7.91 -21.44 -10.96
CA GLY A 292 -8.97 -22.42 -11.23
C GLY A 292 -9.62 -23.04 -9.97
N ALA A 293 -9.17 -22.66 -8.76
CA ALA A 293 -9.77 -23.12 -7.52
C ALA A 293 -11.15 -22.49 -7.29
N LYS A 294 -12.03 -23.24 -6.61
CA LYS A 294 -13.35 -22.77 -6.20
C LYS A 294 -13.42 -22.65 -4.69
N TYR A 295 -14.00 -21.55 -4.23
CA TYR A 295 -14.24 -21.27 -2.82
C TYR A 295 -15.71 -21.01 -2.55
N ASP A 296 -16.18 -21.36 -1.36
CA ASP A 296 -17.48 -20.98 -0.82
C ASP A 296 -17.30 -19.78 0.12
N HIS A 297 -17.87 -18.63 -0.23
CA HIS A 297 -17.91 -17.46 0.63
C HIS A 297 -19.14 -17.52 1.54
N THR A 298 -18.90 -17.74 2.83
CA THR A 298 -19.95 -18.00 3.83
C THR A 298 -20.89 -16.81 4.06
N ASN A 299 -20.35 -15.59 4.18
CA ASN A 299 -21.17 -14.38 4.39
C ASN A 299 -22.00 -14.02 3.15
N ALA A 300 -21.37 -14.00 1.97
CA ALA A 300 -22.06 -13.74 0.71
C ALA A 300 -23.01 -14.87 0.28
N LYS A 301 -22.82 -16.08 0.84
CA LYS A 301 -23.52 -17.32 0.46
C LYS A 301 -23.40 -17.61 -1.04
N ARG A 302 -22.21 -17.36 -1.59
CA ARG A 302 -21.89 -17.51 -3.01
C ARG A 302 -20.59 -18.25 -3.19
N GLU A 303 -20.49 -18.99 -4.29
CA GLU A 303 -19.22 -19.53 -4.77
C GLU A 303 -18.42 -18.44 -5.48
N LEU A 304 -17.10 -18.56 -5.45
CA LEU A 304 -16.20 -17.83 -6.34
C LEU A 304 -15.20 -18.79 -6.99
N LEU A 305 -14.82 -18.48 -8.23
CA LEU A 305 -13.80 -19.18 -9.01
C LEU A 305 -12.63 -18.22 -9.22
N VAL A 306 -11.42 -18.64 -8.87
CA VAL A 306 -10.21 -17.87 -9.16
C VAL A 306 -9.82 -18.08 -10.62
N LEU A 307 -9.73 -17.01 -11.39
CA LEU A 307 -9.44 -17.05 -12.82
C LEU A 307 -7.95 -16.84 -13.09
N THR A 308 -7.37 -15.77 -12.55
CA THR A 308 -5.95 -15.48 -12.71
C THR A 308 -5.45 -14.72 -11.48
N ILE A 309 -4.13 -14.61 -11.39
CA ILE A 309 -3.45 -13.77 -10.40
C ILE A 309 -2.56 -12.78 -11.14
N GLU A 310 -2.49 -11.57 -10.62
CA GLU A 310 -1.64 -10.51 -11.13
C GLU A 310 -0.77 -9.96 -9.99
N ASP A 311 0.49 -9.68 -10.31
CA ASP A 311 1.40 -8.96 -9.43
C ASP A 311 1.29 -7.47 -9.73
N TRP A 312 0.73 -6.71 -8.79
CA TRP A 312 0.56 -5.26 -8.91
C TRP A 312 1.77 -4.47 -8.38
N GLY A 313 2.85 -5.15 -8.02
CA GLY A 313 4.10 -4.58 -7.55
C GLY A 313 4.33 -4.76 -6.05
N ILE A 314 5.32 -4.03 -5.54
CA ILE A 314 5.77 -4.14 -4.14
C ILE A 314 5.34 -2.88 -3.38
N SER A 315 4.52 -3.06 -2.34
CA SER A 315 4.19 -2.04 -1.35
C SER A 315 5.14 -2.10 -0.14
N ASP A 316 4.98 -1.19 0.83
CA ASP A 316 5.67 -1.24 2.12
C ASP A 316 5.44 -2.59 2.84
N ALA A 317 4.29 -3.22 2.56
CA ALA A 317 3.92 -4.51 3.09
C ALA A 317 4.52 -5.68 2.28
N GLY A 318 5.11 -5.49 1.09
CA GLY A 318 5.59 -6.56 0.20
C GLY A 318 4.78 -6.67 -1.09
N ALA A 319 4.83 -7.82 -1.77
CA ALA A 319 4.11 -7.99 -3.05
C ALA A 319 2.58 -7.93 -2.88
N ASP A 320 1.93 -7.09 -3.67
CA ASP A 320 0.47 -6.96 -3.74
C ASP A 320 -0.04 -7.85 -4.87
N ILE A 321 -0.58 -9.01 -4.50
CA ILE A 321 -1.08 -10.02 -5.44
C ILE A 321 -2.60 -9.94 -5.48
N ILE A 322 -3.14 -9.58 -6.65
CA ILE A 322 -4.57 -9.49 -6.91
C ILE A 322 -5.03 -10.76 -7.63
N ALA A 323 -6.17 -11.30 -7.21
CA ALA A 323 -6.85 -12.38 -7.89
C ALA A 323 -8.05 -11.81 -8.66
N GLN A 324 -8.12 -12.11 -9.95
CA GLN A 324 -9.35 -11.92 -10.72
C GLN A 324 -10.26 -13.12 -10.46
N ILE A 325 -11.49 -12.86 -10.06
CA ILE A 325 -12.45 -13.89 -9.66
C ILE A 325 -13.76 -13.78 -10.44
N GLN A 326 -14.43 -14.91 -10.60
CA GLN A 326 -15.81 -14.97 -11.06
C GLN A 326 -16.71 -15.48 -9.92
N TRP A 327 -17.69 -14.70 -9.54
CA TRP A 327 -18.72 -15.12 -8.59
C TRP A 327 -19.67 -16.16 -9.21
N GLY A 328 -20.37 -16.90 -8.35
CA GLY A 328 -21.30 -17.94 -8.76
C GLY A 328 -22.48 -17.45 -9.60
N ASN A 329 -22.77 -16.14 -9.59
CA ASN A 329 -23.75 -15.48 -10.47
C ASN A 329 -23.19 -15.12 -11.86
N GLY A 330 -21.87 -15.18 -12.07
CA GLY A 330 -21.19 -14.82 -13.32
C GLY A 330 -20.45 -13.48 -13.31
N GLU A 331 -20.67 -12.67 -12.27
CA GLU A 331 -20.03 -11.36 -12.09
C GLU A 331 -18.52 -11.50 -11.89
N LEU A 332 -17.75 -10.67 -12.60
CA LEU A 332 -16.32 -10.54 -12.42
C LEU A 332 -15.99 -9.53 -11.32
N ASP A 333 -14.93 -9.83 -10.58
CA ASP A 333 -14.42 -8.97 -9.52
C ASP A 333 -12.92 -9.17 -9.33
N THR A 334 -12.30 -8.29 -8.55
CA THR A 334 -10.88 -8.37 -8.18
C THR A 334 -10.74 -8.29 -6.68
N GLU A 335 -9.99 -9.22 -6.10
CA GLU A 335 -9.76 -9.28 -4.66
C GLU A 335 -8.32 -9.60 -4.32
N MET A 336 -7.87 -9.19 -3.13
CA MET A 336 -6.53 -9.55 -2.65
C MET A 336 -6.42 -11.08 -2.53
N ALA A 337 -5.46 -11.70 -3.21
CA ALA A 337 -5.29 -13.15 -3.20
C ALA A 337 -5.11 -13.72 -1.78
N HIS A 338 -4.40 -12.96 -0.93
CA HIS A 338 -4.20 -13.30 0.48
C HIS A 338 -5.51 -13.30 1.28
N ALA A 339 -6.46 -12.41 0.97
CA ALA A 339 -7.75 -12.36 1.65
C ALA A 339 -8.57 -13.60 1.30
N ILE A 340 -8.59 -14.02 0.03
CA ILE A 340 -9.27 -15.24 -0.41
C ILE A 340 -8.68 -16.48 0.28
N ALA A 341 -7.35 -16.58 0.32
CA ALA A 341 -6.68 -17.76 0.86
C ALA A 341 -6.66 -17.83 2.40
N GLY A 342 -6.75 -16.69 3.09
CA GLY A 342 -6.57 -16.58 4.54
C GLY A 342 -7.82 -16.22 5.34
N ASP A 343 -8.91 -15.80 4.72
CA ASP A 343 -10.15 -15.46 5.43
C ASP A 343 -10.95 -16.71 5.82
N ASP A 344 -11.24 -16.86 7.12
CA ASP A 344 -12.09 -17.93 7.67
C ASP A 344 -13.50 -17.98 7.04
N CYS A 345 -13.96 -16.85 6.47
CA CYS A 345 -15.22 -16.73 5.77
C CYS A 345 -15.20 -17.36 4.37
N ILE A 346 -14.03 -17.64 3.80
CA ILE A 346 -13.85 -18.14 2.44
C ILE A 346 -13.23 -19.55 2.52
N LYS A 347 -14.02 -20.57 2.18
CA LYS A 347 -13.61 -21.97 2.36
C LYS A 347 -13.30 -22.63 1.04
N LEU A 348 -12.12 -23.23 0.93
CA LEU A 348 -11.73 -24.00 -0.25
C LEU A 348 -12.72 -25.15 -0.45
N LYS A 349 -13.41 -25.12 -1.58
CA LYS A 349 -14.34 -26.17 -2.01
C LYS A 349 -13.65 -27.16 -2.94
N GLN A 350 -12.82 -26.64 -3.85
CA GLN A 350 -12.10 -27.43 -4.83
C GLN A 350 -10.78 -26.75 -5.21
N SER A 351 -9.69 -27.51 -5.16
CA SER A 351 -8.35 -27.05 -5.59
C SER A 351 -8.31 -26.77 -7.09
N GLY A 352 -7.43 -25.84 -7.48
CA GLY A 352 -7.07 -25.53 -8.86
C GLY A 352 -6.18 -26.58 -9.53
N GLU A 353 -5.67 -27.55 -8.76
CA GLU A 353 -4.76 -28.58 -9.26
C GLU A 353 -5.32 -29.28 -10.52
N SER A 354 -4.57 -29.22 -11.61
CA SER A 354 -4.98 -29.75 -12.94
C SER A 354 -6.15 -29.00 -13.62
N ARG A 355 -6.45 -27.77 -13.21
CA ARG A 355 -7.53 -26.95 -13.78
C ARG A 355 -7.08 -25.52 -13.99
N THR A 356 -6.78 -25.16 -15.23
CA THR A 356 -6.74 -23.75 -15.63
C THR A 356 -8.13 -23.34 -16.11
N PRO A 357 -8.54 -22.06 -15.98
CA PRO A 357 -9.78 -21.60 -16.59
C PRO A 357 -9.86 -21.94 -18.08
N GLN A 358 -8.75 -21.81 -18.80
CA GLN A 358 -8.62 -22.24 -20.20
C GLN A 358 -8.92 -23.73 -20.39
N GLY A 359 -8.45 -24.59 -19.48
CA GLY A 359 -8.70 -26.03 -19.52
C GLY A 359 -10.12 -26.44 -19.10
N ILE A 360 -10.87 -25.57 -18.41
CA ILE A 360 -12.28 -25.79 -18.05
C ILE A 360 -13.21 -25.25 -19.14
N ALA A 361 -12.80 -24.21 -19.87
CA ALA A 361 -13.58 -23.60 -20.92
C ALA A 361 -13.97 -24.63 -22.00
N CYS A 362 -15.17 -24.50 -22.55
CA CYS A 362 -15.51 -25.21 -23.78
C CYS A 362 -14.59 -24.73 -24.91
N ALA A 363 -14.48 -25.52 -25.98
CA ALA A 363 -13.81 -25.06 -27.17
C ALA A 363 -14.49 -23.79 -27.71
N GLU A 364 -13.71 -22.95 -28.37
CA GLU A 364 -14.21 -21.71 -28.96
C GLU A 364 -15.42 -22.00 -29.85
N ARG A 365 -16.44 -21.14 -29.75
CA ARG A 365 -17.74 -21.28 -30.41
C ARG A 365 -18.62 -22.48 -29.99
N GLU A 366 -18.20 -23.32 -29.03
CA GLU A 366 -19.01 -24.44 -28.50
C GLU A 366 -19.74 -24.11 -27.19
N HIS A 367 -19.65 -22.86 -26.71
CA HIS A 367 -20.32 -22.41 -25.50
C HIS A 367 -21.84 -22.42 -25.65
N ARG A 368 -22.54 -22.74 -24.55
CA ARG A 368 -24.00 -22.86 -24.52
C ARG A 368 -24.59 -21.95 -23.47
N PHE A 369 -25.26 -20.89 -23.89
CA PHE A 369 -25.91 -19.93 -23.02
C PHE A 369 -27.43 -20.10 -23.03
N GLU A 370 -28.08 -19.71 -21.94
CA GLU A 370 -29.52 -19.47 -21.94
C GLU A 370 -29.79 -18.16 -22.69
N THR A 371 -30.56 -18.22 -23.77
CA THR A 371 -30.84 -17.08 -24.65
C THR A 371 -31.39 -15.88 -23.89
N ASP A 372 -32.37 -16.10 -23.03
CA ASP A 372 -33.05 -15.02 -22.30
C ASP A 372 -32.06 -14.28 -21.38
N MET A 373 -31.21 -15.04 -20.68
CA MET A 373 -30.18 -14.46 -19.81
C MET A 373 -29.13 -13.67 -20.61
N LEU A 374 -28.70 -14.19 -21.76
CA LEU A 374 -27.73 -13.52 -22.62
C LEU A 374 -28.30 -12.26 -23.28
N ALA A 375 -29.61 -12.23 -23.54
CA ALA A 375 -30.28 -11.05 -24.10
C ALA A 375 -30.48 -9.95 -23.04
N GLU A 376 -30.90 -10.32 -21.83
CA GLU A 376 -31.27 -9.37 -20.77
C GLU A 376 -30.06 -8.87 -19.97
N LEU A 377 -29.14 -9.77 -19.59
CA LEU A 377 -28.03 -9.51 -18.69
C LEU A 377 -26.75 -10.24 -19.15
N PRO A 378 -26.13 -9.81 -20.27
CA PRO A 378 -24.98 -10.51 -20.86
C PRO A 378 -23.81 -10.75 -19.89
N CYS A 379 -23.50 -9.78 -19.02
CA CYS A 379 -22.40 -9.89 -18.06
C CYS A 379 -22.62 -11.00 -17.01
N LEU A 380 -23.86 -11.41 -16.75
CA LEU A 380 -24.21 -12.49 -15.82
C LEU A 380 -24.52 -13.82 -16.54
N ALA A 381 -24.59 -13.81 -17.87
CA ALA A 381 -24.84 -15.01 -18.64
C ALA A 381 -23.63 -15.94 -18.58
N LYS A 382 -23.87 -17.22 -18.29
CA LYS A 382 -22.84 -18.24 -18.15
C LYS A 382 -23.07 -19.38 -19.12
N CYS A 383 -21.97 -19.96 -19.57
CA CYS A 383 -22.02 -21.21 -20.31
C CYS A 383 -22.53 -22.31 -19.38
N THR A 384 -23.63 -22.96 -19.75
CA THR A 384 -24.26 -24.07 -19.01
C THR A 384 -23.39 -25.32 -18.93
N VAL A 385 -22.32 -25.40 -19.73
CA VAL A 385 -21.39 -26.53 -19.77
C VAL A 385 -20.16 -26.28 -18.91
N CYS A 386 -19.39 -25.22 -19.17
CA CYS A 386 -18.16 -24.92 -18.41
C CYS A 386 -18.39 -24.05 -17.16
N GLY A 387 -19.52 -23.34 -17.07
CA GLY A 387 -19.88 -22.46 -15.96
C GLY A 387 -19.21 -21.07 -15.97
N LEU A 388 -18.42 -20.76 -17.00
CA LEU A 388 -17.76 -19.46 -17.18
C LEU A 388 -18.73 -18.42 -17.74
N SER A 389 -18.62 -17.17 -17.30
CA SER A 389 -19.42 -16.04 -17.78
C SER A 389 -18.97 -15.58 -19.17
N CYS A 390 -19.84 -14.87 -19.88
CA CYS A 390 -19.48 -14.23 -21.14
C CYS A 390 -18.29 -13.31 -20.98
N GLU A 391 -18.29 -12.48 -19.94
CA GLU A 391 -17.22 -11.54 -19.62
C GLU A 391 -15.90 -12.29 -19.34
N THR A 392 -15.94 -13.41 -18.60
CA THR A 392 -14.73 -14.24 -18.40
C THR A 392 -14.19 -14.79 -19.72
N LEU A 393 -15.07 -15.31 -20.57
CA LEU A 393 -14.68 -15.91 -21.83
C LEU A 393 -14.11 -14.86 -22.80
N GLU A 394 -14.70 -13.66 -22.86
CA GLU A 394 -14.29 -12.56 -23.73
C GLU A 394 -13.05 -11.83 -23.20
N ASP A 395 -13.08 -11.36 -21.95
CA ASP A 395 -12.08 -10.45 -21.40
C ASP A 395 -10.87 -11.16 -20.81
N VAL A 396 -11.04 -12.40 -20.32
CA VAL A 396 -9.94 -13.15 -19.67
C VAL A 396 -9.37 -14.22 -20.58
N LEU A 397 -10.22 -14.92 -21.34
CA LEU A 397 -9.79 -16.02 -22.22
C LEU A 397 -9.69 -15.63 -23.69
N GLU A 398 -10.06 -14.39 -24.05
CA GLU A 398 -10.02 -13.85 -25.42
C GLU A 398 -10.79 -14.71 -26.43
N GLN A 399 -11.91 -15.33 -26.01
CA GLN A 399 -12.75 -16.17 -26.86
C GLN A 399 -13.96 -15.41 -27.38
N GLU A 400 -14.38 -15.72 -28.60
CA GLU A 400 -15.61 -15.15 -29.15
C GLU A 400 -16.87 -15.64 -28.40
N ILE A 401 -17.81 -14.72 -28.17
CA ILE A 401 -19.11 -14.96 -27.53
C ILE A 401 -20.23 -14.82 -28.56
N PRO A 402 -21.24 -15.70 -28.58
CA PRO A 402 -22.38 -15.54 -29.48
C PRO A 402 -23.24 -14.36 -29.03
N ALA A 403 -23.89 -13.70 -29.97
CA ALA A 403 -24.93 -12.72 -29.65
C ALA A 403 -26.33 -13.32 -29.88
N VAL A 404 -27.35 -12.68 -29.30
CA VAL A 404 -28.76 -13.01 -29.55
C VAL A 404 -29.25 -12.18 -30.75
N CYS A 405 -29.95 -12.83 -31.69
CA CYS A 405 -30.64 -12.15 -32.79
C CYS A 405 -31.90 -11.45 -32.28
N ASP A 406 -32.05 -10.16 -32.57
CA ASP A 406 -33.18 -9.34 -32.09
C ASP A 406 -34.51 -9.79 -32.70
N GLU A 407 -34.48 -10.42 -33.88
CA GLU A 407 -35.69 -10.77 -34.62
C GLU A 407 -36.24 -12.16 -34.26
N CYS A 408 -35.36 -13.16 -34.16
CA CYS A 408 -35.78 -14.56 -33.93
C CYS A 408 -35.33 -15.14 -32.59
N GLY A 409 -34.52 -14.41 -31.82
CA GLY A 409 -33.98 -14.88 -30.54
C GLY A 409 -32.95 -16.01 -30.68
N SER A 410 -32.46 -16.32 -31.88
CA SER A 410 -31.43 -17.35 -32.05
C SER A 410 -30.05 -16.85 -31.60
N LEU A 411 -29.23 -17.72 -31.02
CA LEU A 411 -27.81 -17.45 -30.77
C LEU A 411 -26.98 -17.60 -32.05
N GLY A 412 -26.09 -16.66 -32.31
CA GLY A 412 -25.18 -16.72 -33.46
C GLY A 412 -23.90 -15.92 -33.24
N TYR A 413 -22.77 -16.43 -33.75
CA TYR A 413 -21.48 -15.75 -33.74
C TYR A 413 -21.37 -14.74 -34.89
N ASP A 414 -21.93 -15.08 -36.05
CA ASP A 414 -21.92 -14.23 -37.25
C ASP A 414 -23.15 -13.30 -37.29
N ILE A 415 -23.35 -12.52 -36.23
CA ILE A 415 -24.41 -11.51 -36.16
C ILE A 415 -23.90 -10.19 -36.70
N THR A 416 -24.77 -9.52 -37.43
CA THR A 416 -24.42 -8.29 -38.13
C THR A 416 -25.32 -7.14 -37.72
N TRP A 417 -24.72 -5.97 -37.62
CA TRP A 417 -25.40 -4.75 -37.21
C TRP A 417 -26.01 -4.02 -38.40
N GLN A 418 -27.31 -3.76 -38.33
CA GLN A 418 -27.98 -2.78 -39.19
C GLN A 418 -28.76 -1.83 -38.29
N ARG A 419 -28.42 -0.52 -38.31
CA ARG A 419 -29.15 0.53 -37.55
C ARG A 419 -29.38 0.16 -36.08
N ASP A 420 -28.30 -0.25 -35.41
CA ASP A 420 -28.30 -0.65 -33.99
C ASP A 420 -29.14 -1.90 -33.66
N THR A 421 -29.57 -2.67 -34.67
CA THR A 421 -30.23 -3.97 -34.51
C THR A 421 -29.37 -5.12 -35.02
N LYS A 422 -29.37 -6.23 -34.27
CA LYS A 422 -28.57 -7.45 -34.45
C LYS A 422 -29.35 -8.51 -35.23
N TYR A 423 -28.93 -8.82 -36.46
CA TYR A 423 -29.56 -9.86 -37.29
C TYR A 423 -28.64 -11.05 -37.52
N CYS A 424 -29.20 -12.25 -37.39
CA CYS A 424 -28.53 -13.50 -37.77
C CYS A 424 -28.64 -13.76 -39.29
N PRO A 425 -27.79 -14.65 -39.84
CA PRO A 425 -27.81 -15.01 -41.26
C PRO A 425 -29.17 -15.51 -41.76
N ASP A 426 -29.93 -16.22 -40.90
CA ASP A 426 -31.23 -16.79 -41.25
C ASP A 426 -32.33 -15.72 -41.40
N CYS A 427 -32.29 -14.67 -40.58
CA CYS A 427 -33.20 -13.52 -40.64
C CYS A 427 -32.89 -12.57 -41.81
N ARG A 428 -31.61 -12.46 -42.19
CA ARG A 428 -31.21 -11.70 -43.39
C ARG A 428 -31.78 -12.28 -44.69
N GLY A 429 -32.00 -13.60 -44.74
CA GLY A 429 -32.51 -14.28 -45.93
C GLY A 429 -34.03 -14.14 -46.13
N SER A 430 -34.76 -13.69 -45.11
CA SER A 430 -36.24 -13.67 -45.09
C SER A 430 -36.85 -12.29 -45.33
N SER A 431 -36.02 -11.24 -45.45
CA SER A 431 -36.44 -9.83 -45.62
C SER A 431 -36.50 -9.36 -47.09
N SER A 432 -36.55 -10.29 -48.05
CA SER A 432 -36.68 -9.98 -49.50
C SER A 432 -38.12 -9.74 -49.96
#